data_AF-A0A3D0C596-F1
#
_entry.id   AF-A0A3D0C596-F1
#
_cell.length_a   1.000
_cell.length_b   1.000
_cell.length_c   1.000
_cell.angle_alpha   90.00
_cell.angle_beta   90.00
_cell.angle_gamma   90.00
#
_symmetry.space_group_name_H-M   'P 1'
#
loop_
_entity.id
_entity.type
_entity.pdbx_description
1 polymer ?
#
loop_
_entity_poly.entity_id
_entity_poly.type
_entity_poly.pdbx_seq_one_letter_code
_entity_poly.pdbx_strand_id
1 'polypeptide(L)'
;MTLANYTYLGTADDLVQRYPWQIEMNLENFNNMLMRKALLGEKVLINDGYLLNLPAARHALLNPDSSPLKALIESNFVRVLSRNNDLIAMPESMAKKGVSSFSHLKNNNEWSDLESMLRKWQPKLHRTENFIAWPNKHISHGFDTIMMRLHEKSPEQLGLSHTSNDELLHVFDNYISQNQHDKEATRTRWENAVLKTVANTKNDRQKIQELIGLSCEGYHYNFGICLSNFSALDKANIIVETRYSHAFDEFMEINIAPQESLAEMPVLNIPQNLPLNKPELWKQIVDPFSDIADLQNTYKQSMSLYSAGQTSKEALDEATKAYSLALSTLFGQSADVGSKTKRVLGLGFFGAGALVSLPVAALLWFSETELIPAMMKRFQVRDKKFFNENKDKIPMVNMQNKTMITSVALNKEKSLALSKEIPSF
;
A
#
# COMPACT_ATOMS: atom_id res chain seq x y z
N MET A 1 4.90 5.52 -23.84
CA MET A 1 5.71 5.22 -22.64
C MET A 1 4.77 5.02 -21.47
N THR A 2 4.78 3.83 -20.87
CA THR A 2 4.07 3.55 -19.62
C THR A 2 4.77 4.27 -18.47
N LEU A 3 4.04 5.12 -17.73
CA LEU A 3 4.55 5.74 -16.51
C LEU A 3 4.83 4.63 -15.49
N ALA A 4 5.96 4.72 -14.77
CA ALA A 4 6.28 3.74 -13.74
C ALA A 4 5.30 3.91 -12.56
N ASN A 5 4.68 2.82 -12.12
CA ASN A 5 3.85 2.82 -10.91
C ASN A 5 4.72 2.46 -9.71
N TYR A 6 4.72 3.30 -8.68
CA TYR A 6 5.38 3.05 -7.41
C TYR A 6 4.36 2.99 -6.28
N THR A 7 4.38 1.90 -5.53
CA THR A 7 3.52 1.70 -4.37
C THR A 7 4.28 1.97 -3.08
N TYR A 8 3.86 3.00 -2.34
CA TYR A 8 4.31 3.29 -0.99
C TYR A 8 3.70 2.30 0.01
N LEU A 9 4.54 1.57 0.75
CA LEU A 9 4.10 0.53 1.70
C LEU A 9 3.74 1.09 3.08
N GLY A 10 2.54 1.65 3.23
CA GLY A 10 2.04 2.08 4.55
C GLY A 10 1.68 0.93 5.50
N THR A 11 1.42 -0.27 4.99
CA THR A 11 1.13 -1.45 5.82
C THR A 11 2.32 -1.91 6.68
N ALA A 12 3.54 -1.54 6.28
CA ALA A 12 4.78 -1.81 7.00
C ALA A 12 5.08 -0.79 8.11
N ASP A 13 4.18 0.18 8.32
CA ASP A 13 4.33 1.24 9.32
C ASP A 13 4.33 0.68 10.75
N ASP A 14 5.18 1.25 11.62
CA ASP A 14 5.36 0.81 12.99
C ASP A 14 4.14 1.06 13.87
N LEU A 15 3.38 2.13 13.62
CA LEU A 15 2.12 2.39 14.31
C LEU A 15 1.05 1.37 13.87
N VAL A 16 1.06 0.93 12.61
CA VAL A 16 0.20 -0.17 12.13
C VAL A 16 0.59 -1.50 12.80
N GLN A 17 1.88 -1.76 13.06
CA GLN A 17 2.28 -2.96 13.82
C GLN A 17 1.78 -2.93 15.27
N ARG A 18 1.82 -1.77 15.94
CA ARG A 18 1.35 -1.62 17.33
C ARG A 18 -0.17 -1.68 17.45
N TYR A 19 -0.87 -1.15 16.45
CA TYR A 19 -2.33 -1.15 16.35
C TYR A 19 -2.73 -1.87 15.06
N PRO A 20 -2.58 -3.21 15.01
CA PRO A 20 -2.82 -3.97 13.80
C PRO A 20 -4.23 -3.72 13.30
N TRP A 21 -4.32 -3.51 11.99
CA TRP A 21 -5.57 -3.51 11.25
C TRP A 21 -6.12 -4.95 11.20
N GLN A 22 -6.82 -5.30 10.13
CA GLN A 22 -7.36 -6.64 9.94
C GLN A 22 -6.29 -7.71 9.65
N ILE A 23 -5.06 -7.29 9.39
CA ILE A 23 -3.96 -8.17 9.01
C ILE A 23 -2.71 -7.77 9.82
N GLU A 24 -2.06 -8.78 10.37
CA GLU A 24 -0.74 -8.67 10.97
C GLU A 24 0.33 -8.83 9.89
N MET A 25 1.31 -7.92 9.82
CA MET A 25 2.38 -7.99 8.82
C MET A 25 3.52 -8.92 9.28
N ASN A 26 3.17 -10.19 9.47
CA ASN A 26 4.15 -11.25 9.66
C ASN A 26 4.92 -11.55 8.36
N LEU A 27 5.92 -12.44 8.44
CA LEU A 27 6.78 -12.77 7.29
C LEU A 27 5.99 -13.32 6.10
N GLU A 28 4.99 -14.16 6.35
CA GLU A 28 4.16 -14.75 5.31
C GLU A 28 3.37 -13.68 4.55
N ASN A 29 2.65 -12.82 5.27
CA ASN A 29 1.89 -11.72 4.69
C ASN A 29 2.77 -10.73 3.95
N PHE A 30 3.95 -10.43 4.50
CA PHE A 30 4.92 -9.55 3.87
C PHE A 30 5.48 -10.15 2.57
N ASN A 31 5.84 -11.44 2.56
CA ASN A 31 6.28 -12.14 1.36
C ASN A 31 5.17 -12.21 0.31
N ASN A 32 3.96 -12.58 0.70
CA ASN A 32 2.79 -12.62 -0.16
C ASN A 32 2.54 -11.28 -0.86
N MET A 33 2.66 -10.17 -0.12
CA MET A 33 2.58 -8.82 -0.66
C MET A 33 3.71 -8.52 -1.66
N LEU A 34 4.96 -8.82 -1.32
CA LEU A 34 6.12 -8.58 -2.20
C LEU A 34 6.03 -9.39 -3.50
N MET A 35 5.71 -10.68 -3.40
CA MET A 35 5.53 -11.58 -4.54
C MET A 35 4.45 -11.06 -5.47
N ARG A 36 3.28 -10.71 -4.93
CA ARG A 36 2.17 -10.14 -5.71
C ARG A 36 2.63 -8.89 -6.46
N LYS A 37 3.29 -7.95 -5.77
CA LYS A 37 3.76 -6.72 -6.40
C LYS A 37 4.76 -7.01 -7.53
N ALA A 38 5.71 -7.93 -7.32
CA ALA A 38 6.65 -8.38 -8.35
C ALA A 38 5.94 -9.00 -9.57
N LEU A 39 4.95 -9.87 -9.34
CA LEU A 39 4.15 -10.53 -10.39
C LEU A 39 3.27 -9.55 -11.17
N LEU A 40 2.92 -8.40 -10.61
CA LEU A 40 2.12 -7.37 -11.28
C LEU A 40 2.96 -6.18 -11.78
N GLY A 41 4.28 -6.23 -11.57
CA GLY A 41 5.19 -5.15 -11.92
C GLY A 41 4.86 -3.84 -11.21
N GLU A 42 4.38 -3.91 -9.98
CA GLU A 42 4.11 -2.76 -9.10
C GLU A 42 5.36 -2.46 -8.28
N LYS A 43 6.21 -1.53 -8.75
CA LYS A 43 7.44 -1.18 -8.02
C LYS A 43 7.09 -0.69 -6.62
N VAL A 44 8.01 -0.88 -5.70
CA VAL A 44 7.75 -0.69 -4.26
C VAL A 44 8.64 0.42 -3.71
N LEU A 45 8.04 1.29 -2.90
CA LEU A 45 8.75 2.24 -2.06
C LEU A 45 8.55 1.85 -0.60
N ILE A 46 9.65 1.57 0.09
CA ILE A 46 9.65 1.28 1.52
C ILE A 46 10.46 2.32 2.27
N ASN A 47 9.91 2.86 3.36
CA ASN A 47 10.60 3.78 4.25
C ASN A 47 11.77 3.07 4.94
N ASP A 48 12.93 3.72 5.06
CA ASP A 48 14.08 3.19 5.81
C ASP A 48 13.72 2.81 7.26
N GLY A 49 12.82 3.56 7.90
CA GLY A 49 12.29 3.23 9.21
C GLY A 49 11.42 1.97 9.21
N TYR A 50 10.63 1.73 8.17
CA TYR A 50 9.80 0.53 8.06
C TYR A 50 10.65 -0.70 7.79
N LEU A 51 11.64 -0.58 6.90
CA LEU A 51 12.57 -1.66 6.58
C LEU A 51 13.32 -2.18 7.82
N LEU A 52 13.71 -1.28 8.73
CA LEU A 52 14.46 -1.65 9.94
C LEU A 52 13.57 -2.01 11.14
N ASN A 53 12.42 -1.35 11.32
CA ASN A 53 11.56 -1.60 12.48
C ASN A 53 10.55 -2.74 12.27
N LEU A 54 10.21 -3.11 11.03
CA LEU A 54 9.32 -4.25 10.77
C LEU A 54 10.05 -5.59 11.05
N PRO A 55 9.58 -6.43 11.99
CA PRO A 55 10.21 -7.72 12.28
C PRO A 55 10.32 -8.64 11.07
N ALA A 56 9.26 -8.71 10.24
CA ALA A 56 9.26 -9.49 9.01
C ALA A 56 10.36 -9.04 8.03
N ALA A 57 10.59 -7.73 7.88
CA ALA A 57 11.64 -7.20 7.01
C ALA A 57 13.03 -7.53 7.56
N ARG A 58 13.26 -7.37 8.87
CA ARG A 58 14.55 -7.76 9.48
C ARG A 58 14.83 -9.25 9.28
N HIS A 59 13.84 -10.10 9.55
CA HIS A 59 13.97 -11.54 9.34
C HIS A 59 14.31 -11.86 7.87
N ALA A 60 13.62 -11.23 6.91
CA ALA A 60 13.88 -11.39 5.48
C ALA A 60 15.28 -10.92 5.05
N LEU A 61 15.82 -9.88 5.68
CA LEU A 61 17.17 -9.39 5.39
C LEU A 61 18.27 -10.30 5.97
N LEU A 62 18.04 -10.84 7.17
CA LEU A 62 18.96 -11.76 7.86
C LEU A 62 18.92 -13.17 7.25
N ASN A 63 17.74 -13.60 6.78
CA ASN A 63 17.49 -14.93 6.21
C ASN A 63 16.99 -14.78 4.76
N PRO A 64 17.88 -14.46 3.79
CA PRO A 64 17.46 -14.16 2.42
C PRO A 64 16.78 -15.34 1.69
N ASP A 65 16.94 -16.58 2.16
CA ASP A 65 16.25 -17.74 1.59
C ASP A 65 14.77 -17.82 1.98
N SER A 66 14.35 -17.08 3.01
CA SER A 66 12.97 -17.07 3.50
C SER A 66 12.12 -15.98 2.87
N SER A 67 12.67 -15.14 1.98
CA SER A 67 11.97 -13.98 1.43
C SER A 67 12.59 -13.45 0.14
N PRO A 68 11.78 -13.00 -0.85
CA PRO A 68 12.30 -12.35 -2.04
C PRO A 68 12.83 -10.93 -1.79
N LEU A 69 12.61 -10.35 -0.59
CA LEU A 69 12.88 -8.93 -0.30
C LEU A 69 14.27 -8.48 -0.78
N LYS A 70 15.33 -9.20 -0.39
CA LYS A 70 16.70 -8.79 -0.70
C LYS A 70 16.97 -8.81 -2.21
N ALA A 71 16.48 -9.83 -2.91
CA ALA A 71 16.59 -9.92 -4.36
C ALA A 71 15.86 -8.77 -5.06
N LEU A 72 14.65 -8.45 -4.60
CA LEU A 72 13.84 -7.35 -5.16
C LEU A 72 14.46 -5.97 -4.89
N ILE A 73 15.11 -5.78 -3.74
CA ILE A 73 15.87 -4.55 -3.45
C ILE A 73 17.10 -4.47 -4.35
N GLU A 74 17.88 -5.54 -4.46
CA GLU A 74 19.07 -5.56 -5.31
C GLU A 74 18.76 -5.32 -6.79
N SER A 75 17.56 -5.70 -7.27
CA SER A 75 17.07 -5.41 -8.62
C SER A 75 16.41 -4.04 -8.78
N ASN A 76 16.47 -3.15 -7.79
CA ASN A 76 15.82 -1.83 -7.82
C ASN A 76 14.29 -1.87 -8.02
N PHE A 77 13.66 -3.03 -7.80
CA PHE A 77 12.22 -3.17 -7.83
C PHE A 77 11.59 -2.63 -6.55
N VAL A 78 12.19 -2.98 -5.41
CA VAL A 78 11.95 -2.31 -4.12
C VAL A 78 13.04 -1.25 -3.96
N ARG A 79 12.63 0.00 -3.80
CA ARG A 79 13.53 1.14 -3.55
C ARG A 79 13.34 1.64 -2.13
N VAL A 80 14.45 1.95 -1.46
CA VAL A 80 14.42 2.41 -0.07
C VAL A 80 14.32 3.94 -0.03
N LEU A 81 13.19 4.45 0.49
CA LEU A 81 13.01 5.86 0.80
C LEU A 81 13.82 6.19 2.05
N SER A 82 14.94 6.87 1.88
CA SER A 82 15.88 7.16 2.95
C SER A 82 16.00 8.64 3.30
N ARG A 83 16.14 8.92 4.60
CA ARG A 83 16.35 10.27 5.13
C ARG A 83 17.78 10.78 4.88
N ASN A 84 18.76 9.87 4.89
CA ASN A 84 20.19 10.19 4.85
C ASN A 84 21.03 9.19 4.04
N ASN A 85 20.38 8.25 3.34
CA ASN A 85 21.00 7.14 2.62
C ASN A 85 21.89 6.26 3.51
N ASP A 86 21.62 6.19 4.81
CA ASP A 86 22.43 5.43 5.76
C ASP A 86 21.57 4.64 6.75
N LEU A 87 21.41 3.35 6.48
CA LEU A 87 20.65 2.41 7.31
C LEU A 87 21.37 2.04 8.61
N ILE A 88 22.67 2.29 8.72
CA ILE A 88 23.48 1.91 9.88
C ILE A 88 23.45 3.02 10.93
N ALA A 89 23.72 4.26 10.54
CA ALA A 89 23.75 5.38 11.49
C ALA A 89 22.36 5.96 11.79
N MET A 90 21.38 5.77 10.91
CA MET A 90 20.04 6.37 11.06
C MET A 90 19.34 5.96 12.36
N PRO A 91 19.32 4.68 12.80
CA PRO A 91 18.67 4.30 14.05
C PRO A 91 19.18 5.07 15.26
N GLU A 92 20.48 5.34 15.34
CA GLU A 92 21.05 6.14 16.42
C GLU A 92 20.60 7.61 16.35
N SER A 93 20.61 8.20 15.16
CA SER A 93 20.14 9.57 14.95
C SER A 93 18.66 9.73 15.34
N MET A 94 17.83 8.76 14.96
CA MET A 94 16.39 8.80 15.26
C MET A 94 16.09 8.52 16.73
N ALA A 95 16.83 7.62 17.38
CA ALA A 95 16.74 7.42 18.83
C ALA A 95 17.10 8.70 19.61
N LYS A 96 18.17 9.40 19.20
CA LYS A 96 18.56 10.71 19.79
C LYS A 96 17.49 11.79 19.60
N LYS A 97 16.67 11.70 18.55
CA LYS A 97 15.52 12.59 18.29
C LYS A 97 14.24 12.17 19.03
N GLY A 98 14.30 11.16 19.90
CA GLY A 98 13.18 10.73 20.74
C GLY A 98 12.23 9.74 20.08
N VAL A 99 12.58 9.12 18.94
CA VAL A 99 11.73 8.12 18.30
C VAL A 99 11.97 6.74 18.95
N SER A 100 11.04 6.32 19.80
CA SER A 100 11.15 5.15 20.67
C SER A 100 11.40 3.83 19.93
N SER A 101 10.80 3.64 18.74
CA SER A 101 10.95 2.41 17.94
C SER A 101 12.41 2.12 17.59
N PHE A 102 13.22 3.14 17.30
CA PHE A 102 14.65 2.96 17.03
C PHE A 102 15.50 2.69 18.28
N SER A 103 15.11 3.25 19.44
CA SER A 103 15.74 2.91 20.71
C SER A 103 15.51 1.44 21.05
N HIS A 104 14.30 0.92 20.83
CA HIS A 104 13.99 -0.50 21.00
C HIS A 104 14.74 -1.38 20.01
N LEU A 105 14.85 -0.97 18.75
CA LEU A 105 15.61 -1.68 17.73
C LEU A 105 17.07 -1.87 18.16
N LYS A 106 17.75 -0.82 18.63
CA LYS A 106 19.18 -0.92 19.04
C LYS A 106 19.39 -1.83 20.25
N ASN A 107 18.39 -1.97 21.11
CA ASN A 107 18.43 -2.84 22.28
C ASN A 107 17.95 -4.27 21.98
N ASN A 108 17.52 -4.55 20.75
CA ASN A 108 17.11 -5.89 20.32
C ASN A 108 18.35 -6.75 20.06
N ASN A 109 18.30 -8.01 20.49
CA ASN A 109 19.37 -9.00 20.27
C ASN A 109 19.72 -9.18 18.78
N GLU A 110 18.76 -8.97 17.87
CA GLU A 110 18.97 -9.06 16.42
C GLU A 110 19.80 -7.91 15.84
N TRP A 111 19.97 -6.79 16.57
CA TRP A 111 20.59 -5.58 16.01
C TRP A 111 22.04 -5.81 15.60
N SER A 112 22.83 -6.52 16.41
CA SER A 112 24.25 -6.79 16.11
C SER A 112 24.41 -7.53 14.77
N ASP A 113 23.58 -8.55 14.53
CA ASP A 113 23.61 -9.32 13.30
C ASP A 113 23.11 -8.49 12.10
N LEU A 114 22.03 -7.71 12.32
CA LEU A 114 21.49 -6.82 11.29
C LEU A 114 22.52 -5.76 10.89
N GLU A 115 23.17 -5.12 11.85
CA GLU A 115 24.20 -4.11 11.62
C GLU A 115 25.37 -4.68 10.83
N SER A 116 25.86 -5.87 11.21
CA SER A 116 26.93 -6.58 10.49
C SER A 116 26.55 -6.90 9.04
N MET A 117 25.30 -7.32 8.81
CA MET A 117 24.77 -7.56 7.48
C MET A 117 24.67 -6.24 6.68
N LEU A 118 24.12 -5.17 7.27
CA LEU A 118 23.97 -3.86 6.64
C LEU A 118 25.32 -3.26 6.22
N ARG A 119 26.37 -3.40 7.05
CA ARG A 119 27.74 -2.96 6.72
C ARG A 119 28.27 -3.57 5.42
N LYS A 120 27.90 -4.82 5.12
CA LYS A 120 28.28 -5.51 3.89
C LYS A 120 27.36 -5.17 2.71
N TRP A 121 26.09 -4.85 2.99
CA TRP A 121 25.04 -4.71 1.98
C TRP A 121 24.80 -3.27 1.51
N GLN A 122 24.80 -2.29 2.41
CA GLN A 122 24.58 -0.87 2.08
C GLN A 122 25.54 -0.31 1.01
N PRO A 123 26.84 -0.67 0.97
CA PRO A 123 27.71 -0.24 -0.14
C PRO A 123 27.22 -0.69 -1.53
N LYS A 124 26.54 -1.85 -1.61
CA LYS A 124 25.93 -2.31 -2.86
C LYS A 124 24.72 -1.46 -3.23
N LEU A 125 23.89 -1.10 -2.25
CA LEU A 125 22.72 -0.24 -2.44
C LEU A 125 23.09 1.16 -2.93
N HIS A 126 24.22 1.70 -2.48
CA HIS A 126 24.76 2.95 -3.03
C HIS A 126 25.19 2.81 -4.49
N ARG A 127 25.89 1.73 -4.84
CA ARG A 127 26.36 1.49 -6.22
C ARG A 127 25.21 1.28 -7.20
N THR A 128 24.10 0.68 -6.75
CA THR A 128 22.91 0.47 -7.58
C THR A 128 21.92 1.64 -7.50
N GLU A 129 22.26 2.73 -6.81
CA GLU A 129 21.39 3.88 -6.59
C GLU A 129 20.01 3.49 -6.03
N ASN A 130 19.95 2.49 -5.15
CA ASN A 130 18.68 1.98 -4.66
C ASN A 130 17.94 2.98 -3.77
N PHE A 131 18.68 3.83 -3.07
CA PHE A 131 18.10 4.85 -2.22
C PHE A 131 17.39 5.93 -3.04
N ILE A 132 16.22 6.32 -2.55
CA ILE A 132 15.48 7.50 -3.00
C ILE A 132 15.38 8.42 -1.79
N ALA A 133 15.80 9.67 -1.91
CA ALA A 133 15.70 10.61 -0.80
C ALA A 133 14.23 10.82 -0.40
N TRP A 134 14.00 11.15 0.87
CA TRP A 134 12.69 11.62 1.29
C TRP A 134 12.29 12.91 0.53
N PRO A 135 10.98 13.11 0.29
CA PRO A 135 10.52 14.38 -0.25
C PRO A 135 10.91 15.51 0.72
N ASN A 136 11.47 16.60 0.19
CA ASN A 136 11.85 17.77 0.98
C ASN A 136 10.62 18.58 1.41
N LYS A 137 9.77 17.98 2.26
CA LYS A 137 8.46 18.49 2.66
C LYS A 137 8.27 18.34 4.16
N HIS A 138 7.60 19.32 4.77
CA HIS A 138 7.23 19.28 6.18
C HIS A 138 6.09 18.30 6.42
N ILE A 139 6.43 16.99 6.48
CA ILE A 139 5.46 15.89 6.59
C ILE A 139 4.47 16.10 7.74
N SER A 140 4.92 16.64 8.88
CA SER A 140 4.01 16.92 10.00
C SER A 140 2.95 17.96 9.66
N HIS A 141 3.30 18.98 8.89
CA HIS A 141 2.35 20.01 8.49
C HIS A 141 1.32 19.43 7.52
N GLY A 142 1.76 18.69 6.50
CA GLY A 142 0.83 18.04 5.57
C GLY A 142 -0.11 17.04 6.24
N PHE A 143 0.38 16.33 7.26
CA PHE A 143 -0.48 15.46 8.08
C PHE A 143 -1.52 16.27 8.85
N ASP A 144 -1.11 17.35 9.53
CA ASP A 144 -2.05 18.24 10.25
C ASP A 144 -3.11 18.79 9.28
N THR A 145 -2.71 19.27 8.11
CA THR A 145 -3.61 19.77 7.07
C THR A 145 -4.64 18.73 6.63
N ILE A 146 -4.21 17.48 6.42
CA ILE A 146 -5.10 16.40 5.99
C ILE A 146 -6.04 15.96 7.11
N MET A 147 -5.53 15.80 8.33
CA MET A 147 -6.34 15.37 9.47
C MET A 147 -7.38 16.42 9.86
N MET A 148 -7.03 17.71 9.80
CA MET A 148 -7.95 18.79 10.16
C MET A 148 -9.15 18.92 9.20
N ARG A 149 -9.06 18.39 7.98
CA ARG A 149 -10.21 18.29 7.05
C ARG A 149 -11.29 17.32 7.53
N LEU A 150 -10.96 16.47 8.51
CA LEU A 150 -11.89 15.51 9.08
C LEU A 150 -12.60 16.04 10.33
N HIS A 151 -12.15 17.16 10.89
CA HIS A 151 -12.61 17.69 12.18
C HIS A 151 -14.12 17.95 12.23
N GLU A 152 -14.71 18.38 11.11
CA GLU A 152 -16.14 18.70 11.02
C GLU A 152 -17.01 17.53 10.55
N LYS A 153 -16.42 16.34 10.34
CA LYS A 153 -17.13 15.16 9.83
C LYS A 153 -17.63 14.27 10.97
N SER A 154 -18.82 13.69 10.81
CA SER A 154 -19.33 12.70 11.76
C SER A 154 -18.58 11.37 11.65
N PRO A 155 -18.59 10.52 12.71
CA PRO A 155 -18.00 9.18 12.66
C PRO A 155 -18.49 8.36 11.46
N GLU A 156 -19.78 8.42 11.12
CA GLU A 156 -20.36 7.71 9.99
C GLU A 156 -19.80 8.18 8.65
N GLN A 157 -19.59 9.49 8.48
CA GLN A 157 -18.97 10.06 7.28
C GLN A 157 -17.51 9.64 7.11
N LEU A 158 -16.83 9.31 8.22
CA LEU A 158 -15.47 8.81 8.26
C LEU A 158 -15.40 7.28 8.15
N GLY A 159 -16.53 6.57 8.23
CA GLY A 159 -16.58 5.12 8.24
C GLY A 159 -16.12 4.50 9.57
N LEU A 160 -16.30 5.22 10.68
CA LEU A 160 -16.08 4.72 12.04
C LEU A 160 -17.40 4.14 12.56
N SER A 161 -17.35 2.93 13.10
CA SER A 161 -18.52 2.17 13.57
C SER A 161 -18.61 2.07 15.09
N HIS A 162 -17.50 2.28 15.79
CA HIS A 162 -17.42 2.11 17.26
C HIS A 162 -17.22 3.44 18.00
N THR A 163 -16.80 4.47 17.28
CA THR A 163 -16.48 5.79 17.85
C THR A 163 -17.70 6.71 17.80
N SER A 164 -18.08 7.30 18.94
CA SER A 164 -19.15 8.31 18.99
C SER A 164 -18.67 9.69 18.53
N ASN A 165 -19.62 10.57 18.16
CA ASN A 165 -19.29 11.92 17.74
C ASN A 165 -18.60 12.73 18.84
N ASP A 166 -19.05 12.60 20.09
CA ASP A 166 -18.45 13.29 21.23
C ASP A 166 -17.01 12.83 21.46
N GLU A 167 -16.74 11.53 21.43
CA GLU A 167 -15.37 10.99 21.53
C GLU A 167 -14.48 11.53 20.42
N LEU A 168 -14.96 11.55 19.17
CA LEU A 168 -14.22 12.06 18.02
C LEU A 168 -13.84 13.54 18.21
N LEU A 169 -14.80 14.39 18.60
CA LEU A 169 -14.56 15.80 18.88
C LEU A 169 -13.53 15.99 20.00
N HIS A 170 -13.65 15.26 21.11
CA HIS A 170 -12.71 15.36 22.23
C HIS A 170 -11.28 14.91 21.84
N VAL A 171 -11.14 13.93 20.93
CA VAL A 171 -9.83 13.56 20.37
C VAL A 171 -9.24 14.72 19.57
N PHE A 172 -10.02 15.36 18.69
CA PHE A 172 -9.55 16.53 17.95
C PHE A 172 -9.20 17.71 18.86
N ASP A 173 -10.01 18.01 19.87
CA ASP A 173 -9.72 19.09 20.83
C ASP A 173 -8.41 18.84 21.57
N ASN A 174 -8.20 17.62 22.08
CA ASN A 174 -6.96 17.23 22.72
C ASN A 174 -5.77 17.32 21.75
N TYR A 175 -5.95 16.90 20.49
CA TYR A 175 -4.91 16.96 19.46
C TYR A 175 -4.52 18.39 19.10
N ILE A 176 -5.49 19.28 18.91
CA ILE A 176 -5.29 20.71 18.61
C ILE A 176 -4.59 21.40 19.78
N SER A 177 -5.02 21.11 21.01
CA SER A 177 -4.39 21.65 22.23
C SER A 177 -2.91 21.25 22.33
N GLN A 178 -2.58 19.98 22.07
CA GLN A 178 -1.20 19.50 22.07
C GLN A 178 -0.37 20.16 20.95
N ASN A 179 -0.95 20.39 19.77
CA ASN A 179 -0.22 21.02 18.66
C ASN A 179 0.28 22.44 18.99
N GLN A 180 -0.34 23.13 19.95
CA GLN A 180 0.08 24.47 20.38
C GLN A 180 1.27 24.46 21.35
N HIS A 181 1.51 23.35 22.05
CA HIS A 181 2.41 23.31 23.21
C HIS A 181 3.48 22.20 23.14
N ASP A 182 3.19 21.11 22.45
CA ASP A 182 4.05 19.93 22.42
C ASP A 182 4.95 19.90 21.18
N LYS A 183 6.23 19.60 21.41
CA LYS A 183 7.25 19.43 20.34
C LYS A 183 7.27 18.01 19.76
N GLU A 184 6.34 17.16 20.18
CA GLU A 184 6.27 15.77 19.74
C GLU A 184 5.89 15.65 18.26
N ALA A 185 6.22 14.49 17.68
CA ALA A 185 5.82 14.18 16.31
C ALA A 185 4.29 14.10 16.19
N THR A 186 3.76 14.56 15.06
CA THR A 186 2.31 14.73 14.88
C THR A 186 1.47 13.47 15.14
N ARG A 187 1.92 12.29 14.70
CA ARG A 187 1.21 11.03 14.96
C ARG A 187 1.25 10.62 16.42
N THR A 188 2.32 10.94 17.13
CA THR A 188 2.44 10.71 18.58
C THR A 188 1.43 11.57 19.34
N ARG A 189 1.26 12.84 18.94
CA ARG A 189 0.22 13.70 19.51
C ARG A 189 -1.19 13.14 19.28
N TRP A 190 -1.48 12.64 18.07
CA TRP A 190 -2.76 12.00 17.79
C TRP A 190 -2.99 10.76 18.66
N GLU A 191 -1.99 9.88 18.75
CA GLU A 191 -2.03 8.69 19.60
C GLU A 191 -2.29 9.06 21.06
N ASN A 192 -1.57 10.05 21.60
CA ASN A 192 -1.76 10.55 22.95
C ASN A 192 -3.17 11.13 23.17
N ALA A 193 -3.69 11.89 22.20
CA ALA A 193 -5.06 12.41 22.26
C ALA A 193 -6.11 11.29 22.29
N VAL A 194 -5.94 10.24 21.48
CA VAL A 194 -6.81 9.05 21.49
C VAL A 194 -6.76 8.35 22.85
N LEU A 195 -5.56 8.07 23.36
CA LEU A 195 -5.39 7.35 24.63
C LEU A 195 -5.84 8.16 25.85
N LYS A 196 -5.85 9.49 25.76
CA LYS A 196 -6.37 10.38 26.81
C LYS A 196 -7.90 10.44 26.81
N THR A 197 -8.53 10.43 25.64
CA THR A 197 -10.01 10.49 25.51
C THR A 197 -10.65 9.14 25.77
N VAL A 198 -10.05 8.06 25.28
CA VAL A 198 -10.63 6.71 25.35
C VAL A 198 -10.04 5.97 26.55
N ALA A 199 -10.90 5.45 27.43
CA ALA A 199 -10.52 4.86 28.73
C ALA A 199 -9.59 3.62 28.68
N ASN A 200 -9.21 3.16 27.47
CA ASN A 200 -8.31 2.04 27.21
C ASN A 200 -8.71 0.74 27.92
N THR A 201 -10.02 0.47 28.00
CA THR A 201 -10.53 -0.81 28.48
C THR A 201 -10.53 -1.86 27.36
N LYS A 202 -10.71 -3.15 27.70
CA LYS A 202 -10.87 -4.20 26.67
C LYS A 202 -12.02 -3.91 25.69
N ASN A 203 -13.07 -3.22 26.14
CA ASN A 203 -14.23 -2.85 25.33
C ASN A 203 -13.93 -1.67 24.40
N ASP A 204 -12.87 -0.91 24.64
CA ASP A 204 -12.51 0.27 23.85
C ASP A 204 -11.45 -0.03 22.78
N ARG A 205 -10.93 -1.26 22.72
CA ARG A 205 -9.88 -1.64 21.77
C ARG A 205 -10.27 -1.35 20.32
N GLN A 206 -11.53 -1.60 19.95
CA GLN A 206 -12.04 -1.33 18.61
C GLN A 206 -12.06 0.17 18.30
N LYS A 207 -12.44 1.02 19.26
CA LYS A 207 -12.42 2.49 19.12
C LYS A 207 -11.01 3.02 18.91
N ILE A 208 -10.06 2.54 19.73
CA ILE A 208 -8.65 2.91 19.60
C ILE A 208 -8.12 2.49 18.23
N GLN A 209 -8.40 1.25 17.79
CA GLN A 209 -8.00 0.78 16.45
C GLN A 209 -8.61 1.61 15.32
N GLU A 210 -9.86 2.04 15.46
CA GLU A 210 -10.53 2.92 14.50
C GLU A 210 -9.83 4.27 14.37
N LEU A 211 -9.69 4.98 15.50
CA LEU A 211 -9.11 6.32 15.59
C LEU A 211 -7.62 6.36 15.25
N ILE A 212 -6.84 5.39 15.73
CA ILE A 212 -5.42 5.26 15.35
C ILE A 212 -5.31 4.90 13.86
N GLY A 213 -6.15 3.97 13.38
CA GLY A 213 -6.12 3.59 11.97
C GLY A 213 -6.45 4.76 11.03
N LEU A 214 -7.31 5.69 11.45
CA LEU A 214 -7.58 6.94 10.71
C LEU A 214 -6.31 7.79 10.55
N SER A 215 -5.52 7.92 11.62
CA SER A 215 -4.23 8.64 11.56
C SER A 215 -3.19 7.92 10.72
N CYS A 216 -3.11 6.59 10.77
CA CYS A 216 -2.21 5.84 9.90
C CYS A 216 -2.57 6.08 8.43
N GLU A 217 -3.86 5.99 8.09
CA GLU A 217 -4.35 6.25 6.73
C GLU A 217 -4.03 7.67 6.27
N GLY A 218 -4.34 8.69 7.08
CA GLY A 218 -4.01 10.08 6.78
C GLY A 218 -2.51 10.33 6.58
N TYR A 219 -1.66 9.67 7.37
CA TYR A 219 -0.21 9.73 7.22
C TYR A 219 0.28 9.11 5.92
N HIS A 220 -0.28 7.96 5.52
CA HIS A 220 0.10 7.31 4.26
C HIS A 220 -0.33 8.14 3.05
N TYR A 221 -1.53 8.71 3.06
CA TYR A 221 -1.98 9.66 2.03
C TYR A 221 -1.08 10.88 1.97
N ASN A 222 -0.79 11.53 3.11
CA ASN A 222 0.11 12.66 3.19
C ASN A 222 1.49 12.36 2.56
N PHE A 223 2.06 11.22 2.91
CA PHE A 223 3.36 10.82 2.38
C PHE A 223 3.29 10.58 0.86
N GLY A 224 2.26 9.88 0.37
CA GLY A 224 2.03 9.68 -1.06
C GLY A 224 1.80 10.99 -1.85
N ILE A 225 1.13 11.97 -1.24
CA ILE A 225 0.92 13.31 -1.79
C ILE A 225 2.25 14.07 -1.88
N CYS A 226 3.10 13.98 -0.87
CA CYS A 226 4.44 14.54 -0.90
C CYS A 226 5.31 13.89 -2.00
N LEU A 227 5.18 12.58 -2.20
CA LEU A 227 5.89 11.85 -3.27
C LEU A 227 5.39 12.21 -4.68
N SER A 228 4.10 12.54 -4.84
CA SER A 228 3.50 12.87 -6.13
C SER A 228 4.09 14.14 -6.79
N ASN A 229 4.72 15.02 -6.00
CA ASN A 229 5.41 16.23 -6.48
C ASN A 229 6.92 16.16 -6.28
N PHE A 230 7.48 14.95 -6.10
CA PHE A 230 8.90 14.78 -5.84
C PHE A 230 9.66 14.55 -7.14
N SER A 231 10.72 15.35 -7.38
CA SER A 231 11.43 15.37 -8.66
C SER A 231 12.02 14.01 -9.06
N ALA A 232 12.45 13.18 -8.11
CA ALA A 232 12.96 11.84 -8.39
C ALA A 232 11.87 10.87 -8.91
N LEU A 233 10.60 11.25 -8.80
CA LEU A 233 9.41 10.46 -9.11
C LEU A 233 8.38 11.25 -9.95
N ASP A 234 8.80 12.33 -10.62
CA ASP A 234 7.91 13.26 -11.35
C ASP A 234 7.08 12.60 -12.47
N LYS A 235 7.65 11.55 -13.09
CA LYS A 235 7.03 10.71 -14.13
C LYS A 235 6.43 9.42 -13.58
N ALA A 236 6.37 9.24 -12.26
CA ALA A 236 5.76 8.08 -11.65
C ALA A 236 4.29 8.35 -11.29
N ASN A 237 3.49 7.29 -11.33
CA ASN A 237 2.22 7.28 -10.60
C ASN A 237 2.47 6.72 -9.21
N ILE A 238 2.06 7.47 -8.19
CA ILE A 238 2.18 7.05 -6.80
C ILE A 238 0.89 6.34 -6.37
N ILE A 239 1.06 5.12 -5.89
CA ILE A 239 0.03 4.30 -5.28
C ILE A 239 0.35 4.22 -3.79
N VAL A 240 -0.65 4.33 -2.94
CA VAL A 240 -0.49 4.27 -1.48
C VAL A 240 -1.12 2.99 -0.96
N GLU A 241 -0.32 2.10 -0.36
CA GLU A 241 -0.86 0.94 0.34
C GLU A 241 -1.24 1.32 1.77
N THR A 242 -2.54 1.28 2.07
CA THR A 242 -3.09 1.72 3.35
C THR A 242 -4.40 1.00 3.69
N ARG A 243 -4.88 1.13 4.93
CA ARG A 243 -6.29 0.89 5.26
C ARG A 243 -7.14 1.89 4.48
N TYR A 244 -8.21 1.43 3.86
CA TYR A 244 -9.22 2.27 3.24
C TYR A 244 -10.36 2.58 4.22
N SER A 245 -10.74 3.86 4.24
CA SER A 245 -12.00 4.38 4.77
C SER A 245 -12.54 5.49 3.88
N HIS A 246 -13.79 5.90 4.10
CA HIS A 246 -14.41 7.02 3.38
C HIS A 246 -13.80 8.39 3.73
N ALA A 247 -12.98 8.48 4.77
CA ALA A 247 -12.43 9.73 5.28
C ALA A 247 -11.62 10.49 4.22
N PHE A 248 -10.91 9.76 3.35
CA PHE A 248 -9.94 10.30 2.39
C PHE A 248 -10.31 10.05 0.92
N ASP A 249 -11.60 9.75 0.66
CA ASP A 249 -12.15 9.52 -0.69
C ASP A 249 -11.77 10.62 -1.68
N GLU A 250 -11.64 11.86 -1.19
CA GLU A 250 -11.30 13.01 -2.04
C GLU A 250 -9.93 12.92 -2.72
N PHE A 251 -8.98 12.16 -2.15
CA PHE A 251 -7.61 12.02 -2.67
C PHE A 251 -7.45 10.84 -3.62
N MET A 252 -8.48 10.01 -3.78
CA MET A 252 -8.41 8.83 -4.63
C MET A 252 -8.68 9.16 -6.09
N GLU A 253 -7.96 8.49 -6.99
CA GLU A 253 -8.30 8.47 -8.41
C GLU A 253 -9.58 7.65 -8.63
N ILE A 254 -10.54 8.25 -9.32
CA ILE A 254 -11.78 7.59 -9.76
C ILE A 254 -11.73 7.55 -11.28
N ASN A 255 -11.58 6.35 -11.81
CA ASN A 255 -11.62 6.10 -13.25
C ASN A 255 -13.06 5.97 -13.73
N ILE A 256 -13.28 6.08 -15.04
CA ILE A 256 -14.55 5.75 -15.68
C ILE A 256 -14.29 4.51 -16.52
N ALA A 257 -14.99 3.40 -16.25
CA ALA A 257 -14.89 2.18 -17.05
C ALA A 257 -16.23 1.87 -17.72
N PRO A 258 -16.22 1.32 -18.95
CA PRO A 258 -17.38 0.65 -19.50
C PRO A 258 -17.78 -0.53 -18.61
N GLN A 259 -19.08 -0.72 -18.46
CA GLN A 259 -19.66 -1.64 -17.51
C GLN A 259 -19.40 -3.12 -17.86
N GLU A 260 -19.44 -3.44 -19.15
CA GLU A 260 -19.14 -4.76 -19.71
C GLU A 260 -17.70 -5.19 -19.39
N SER A 261 -16.75 -4.25 -19.38
CA SER A 261 -15.34 -4.51 -19.07
C SER A 261 -15.08 -4.94 -17.63
N LEU A 262 -16.00 -4.66 -16.70
CA LEU A 262 -15.85 -5.06 -15.30
C LEU A 262 -16.31 -6.51 -15.10
N ALA A 263 -17.43 -6.91 -15.70
CA ALA A 263 -18.05 -8.22 -15.45
C ALA A 263 -17.29 -9.41 -16.05
N GLU A 264 -16.48 -9.19 -17.09
CA GLU A 264 -15.84 -10.27 -17.85
C GLU A 264 -14.31 -10.26 -17.81
N MET A 265 -13.70 -9.75 -16.74
CA MET A 265 -12.24 -9.67 -16.63
C MET A 265 -11.57 -11.06 -16.63
N PRO A 266 -10.69 -11.35 -17.61
CA PRO A 266 -9.86 -12.55 -17.62
C PRO A 266 -9.02 -12.70 -16.36
N VAL A 267 -8.99 -13.91 -15.83
CA VAL A 267 -8.28 -14.24 -14.59
C VAL A 267 -6.83 -14.60 -14.88
N LEU A 268 -5.89 -13.92 -14.20
CA LEU A 268 -4.48 -14.30 -14.24
C LEU A 268 -4.25 -15.57 -13.39
N ASN A 269 -3.66 -16.59 -13.99
CA ASN A 269 -3.31 -17.83 -13.30
C ASN A 269 -1.87 -17.75 -12.82
N ILE A 270 -1.67 -17.92 -11.51
CA ILE A 270 -0.35 -17.90 -10.88
C ILE A 270 -0.02 -19.30 -10.34
N PRO A 271 1.21 -19.81 -10.54
CA PRO A 271 1.68 -21.06 -9.95
C PRO A 271 1.45 -21.13 -8.42
N GLN A 272 1.03 -22.29 -7.91
CA GLN A 272 0.87 -22.50 -6.46
C GLN A 272 2.22 -22.88 -5.85
N ASN A 273 2.67 -22.19 -4.79
CA ASN A 273 3.99 -22.40 -4.15
C ASN A 273 5.16 -21.82 -4.95
N LEU A 274 5.23 -20.48 -4.98
CA LEU A 274 6.37 -19.76 -5.55
C LEU A 274 7.60 -19.92 -4.64
N PRO A 275 8.77 -20.30 -5.17
CA PRO A 275 9.97 -20.52 -4.36
C PRO A 275 10.54 -19.20 -3.85
N LEU A 276 10.57 -19.01 -2.52
CA LEU A 276 11.16 -17.81 -1.90
C LEU A 276 12.69 -17.85 -1.91
N ASN A 277 13.27 -19.05 -1.88
CA ASN A 277 14.71 -19.31 -1.77
C ASN A 277 15.46 -19.33 -3.12
N LYS A 278 14.83 -18.83 -4.19
CA LYS A 278 15.39 -18.75 -5.54
C LYS A 278 15.50 -17.30 -5.99
N PRO A 279 16.46 -16.52 -5.45
CA PRO A 279 16.56 -15.09 -5.70
C PRO A 279 16.69 -14.76 -7.19
N GLU A 280 17.37 -15.60 -7.97
CA GLU A 280 17.54 -15.45 -9.41
C GLU A 280 16.21 -15.38 -10.17
N LEU A 281 15.20 -16.16 -9.79
CA LEU A 281 13.88 -16.12 -10.43
C LEU A 281 13.16 -14.80 -10.14
N TRP A 282 13.27 -14.30 -8.91
CA TRP A 282 12.71 -13.01 -8.51
C TRP A 282 13.45 -11.84 -9.13
N LYS A 283 14.75 -11.97 -9.42
CA LYS A 283 15.49 -10.95 -10.17
C LYS A 283 15.05 -10.94 -11.64
N GLN A 284 14.86 -12.11 -12.24
CA GLN A 284 14.40 -12.23 -13.63
C GLN A 284 13.00 -11.64 -13.83
N ILE A 285 12.04 -11.90 -12.94
CA ILE A 285 10.67 -11.39 -13.12
C ILE A 285 10.56 -9.86 -13.06
N VAL A 286 11.48 -9.20 -12.34
CA VAL A 286 11.48 -7.74 -12.19
C VAL A 286 12.53 -7.04 -13.04
N ASP A 287 13.33 -7.80 -13.79
CA ASP A 287 14.31 -7.26 -14.73
C ASP A 287 13.57 -6.70 -15.95
N PRO A 288 13.63 -5.38 -16.21
CA PRO A 288 12.94 -4.77 -17.34
C PRO A 288 13.41 -5.26 -18.72
N PHE A 289 14.53 -5.99 -18.79
CA PHE A 289 15.09 -6.53 -20.03
C PHE A 289 14.82 -8.04 -20.22
N SER A 290 14.02 -8.65 -19.34
CA SER A 290 13.66 -10.06 -19.45
C SER A 290 12.44 -10.29 -20.34
N ASP A 291 12.40 -11.44 -21.03
CA ASP A 291 11.24 -11.84 -21.85
C ASP A 291 9.94 -11.87 -21.04
N ILE A 292 10.02 -12.25 -19.77
CA ILE A 292 8.86 -12.29 -18.88
C ILE A 292 8.35 -10.88 -18.53
N ALA A 293 9.24 -9.88 -18.44
CA ALA A 293 8.84 -8.49 -18.21
C ALA A 293 8.08 -7.92 -19.42
N ASP A 294 8.45 -8.31 -20.65
CA ASP A 294 7.72 -7.91 -21.86
C ASP A 294 6.29 -8.49 -21.88
N LEU A 295 6.15 -9.76 -21.50
CA LEU A 295 4.83 -10.39 -21.36
C LEU A 295 4.01 -9.75 -20.22
N GLN A 296 4.64 -9.45 -19.09
CA GLN A 296 4.01 -8.74 -17.98
C GLN A 296 3.52 -7.34 -18.40
N ASN A 297 4.34 -6.59 -19.14
CA ASN A 297 3.99 -5.27 -19.65
C ASN A 297 2.85 -5.34 -20.67
N THR A 298 2.86 -6.33 -21.56
CA THR A 298 1.78 -6.60 -22.52
C THR A 298 0.47 -6.89 -21.79
N TYR A 299 0.49 -7.77 -20.78
CA TYR A 299 -0.65 -8.06 -19.92
C TYR A 299 -1.20 -6.78 -19.24
N LYS A 300 -0.33 -5.99 -18.61
CA LYS A 300 -0.73 -4.75 -17.91
C LYS A 300 -1.32 -3.72 -18.86
N GLN A 301 -0.73 -3.57 -20.05
CA GLN A 301 -1.22 -2.65 -21.06
C GLN A 301 -2.58 -3.10 -21.58
N SER A 302 -2.75 -4.37 -21.95
CA SER A 302 -4.03 -4.93 -22.37
C SER A 302 -5.09 -4.78 -21.29
N MET A 303 -4.74 -5.01 -20.02
CA MET A 303 -5.64 -4.84 -18.88
C MET A 303 -6.10 -3.39 -18.74
N SER A 304 -5.19 -2.43 -18.89
CA SER A 304 -5.51 -1.00 -18.84
C SER A 304 -6.40 -0.57 -20.01
N LEU A 305 -6.08 -1.01 -21.23
CA LEU A 305 -6.87 -0.71 -22.42
C LEU A 305 -8.27 -1.32 -22.33
N TYR A 306 -8.40 -2.55 -21.83
CA TYR A 306 -9.68 -3.24 -21.69
C TYR A 306 -10.57 -2.54 -20.66
N SER A 307 -9.98 -2.17 -19.51
CA SER A 307 -10.65 -1.38 -18.47
C SER A 307 -11.15 -0.02 -18.99
N ALA A 308 -10.48 0.53 -20.01
CA ALA A 308 -10.86 1.79 -20.66
C ALA A 308 -11.81 1.61 -21.87
N GLY A 309 -12.19 0.37 -22.21
CA GLY A 309 -13.01 0.07 -23.40
C GLY A 309 -12.27 0.23 -24.73
N GLN A 310 -10.95 0.19 -24.71
CA GLN A 310 -10.09 0.47 -25.87
C GLN A 310 -9.53 -0.79 -26.54
N THR A 311 -9.76 -1.98 -25.97
CA THR A 311 -9.40 -3.26 -26.58
C THR A 311 -10.46 -4.31 -26.28
N SER A 312 -10.44 -5.42 -27.02
CA SER A 312 -11.38 -6.52 -26.85
C SER A 312 -10.99 -7.44 -25.70
N LYS A 313 -11.94 -8.27 -25.27
CA LYS A 313 -11.72 -9.31 -24.25
C LYS A 313 -10.73 -10.36 -24.73
N GLU A 314 -10.82 -10.76 -25.99
CA GLU A 314 -9.96 -11.78 -26.62
C GLU A 314 -8.49 -11.36 -26.56
N ALA A 315 -8.19 -10.08 -26.81
CA ALA A 315 -6.84 -9.53 -26.70
C ALA A 315 -6.31 -9.56 -25.26
N LEU A 316 -7.17 -9.30 -24.27
CA LEU A 316 -6.79 -9.43 -22.86
C LEU A 316 -6.61 -10.90 -22.45
N ASP A 317 -7.48 -11.81 -22.91
CA ASP A 317 -7.37 -13.25 -22.69
C ASP A 317 -6.06 -13.82 -23.25
N GLU A 318 -5.67 -13.41 -24.45
CA GLU A 318 -4.42 -13.82 -25.08
C GLU A 318 -3.20 -13.38 -24.26
N ALA A 319 -3.15 -12.10 -23.88
CA ALA A 319 -2.06 -11.57 -23.06
C ALA A 319 -2.02 -12.25 -21.67
N THR A 320 -3.17 -12.53 -21.08
CA THR A 320 -3.29 -13.21 -19.78
C THR A 320 -2.78 -14.65 -19.86
N LYS A 321 -3.14 -15.40 -20.91
CA LYS A 321 -2.67 -16.77 -21.14
C LYS A 321 -1.18 -16.83 -21.39
N ALA A 322 -0.64 -15.96 -22.24
CA ALA A 322 0.78 -15.89 -22.54
C ALA A 322 1.61 -15.61 -21.27
N TYR A 323 1.17 -14.63 -20.46
CA TYR A 323 1.87 -14.31 -19.22
C TYR A 323 1.74 -15.42 -18.17
N SER A 324 0.55 -16.02 -18.00
CA SER A 324 0.35 -17.16 -17.09
C SER A 324 1.25 -18.34 -17.45
N LEU A 325 1.36 -18.67 -18.75
CA LEU A 325 2.23 -19.75 -19.22
C LEU A 325 3.70 -19.46 -18.90
N ALA A 326 4.18 -18.25 -19.17
CA ALA A 326 5.55 -17.85 -18.88
C ALA A 326 5.87 -17.92 -17.38
N LEU A 327 4.94 -17.54 -16.51
CA LEU A 327 5.08 -17.70 -15.06
C LEU A 327 5.22 -19.18 -14.67
N SER A 328 4.35 -20.06 -15.17
CA SER A 328 4.45 -21.50 -14.90
C SER A 328 5.78 -22.09 -15.37
N THR A 329 6.25 -21.71 -16.55
CA THR A 329 7.55 -22.14 -17.07
C THR A 329 8.70 -21.64 -16.21
N LEU A 330 8.72 -20.35 -15.84
CA LEU A 330 9.78 -19.75 -15.03
C LEU A 330 9.90 -20.44 -13.66
N PHE A 331 8.77 -20.73 -13.01
CA PHE A 331 8.75 -21.35 -11.69
C PHE A 331 8.75 -22.89 -11.72
N GLY A 332 8.91 -23.50 -12.91
CA GLY A 332 9.09 -24.94 -13.06
C GLY A 332 7.84 -25.78 -12.76
N GLN A 333 6.64 -25.23 -12.97
CA GLN A 333 5.37 -25.96 -12.85
C GLN A 333 4.89 -26.38 -14.24
N SER A 334 4.36 -27.61 -14.35
CA SER A 334 3.83 -28.09 -15.62
C SER A 334 2.74 -27.13 -16.12
N ALA A 335 2.75 -26.84 -17.41
CA ALA A 335 1.79 -25.96 -18.09
C ALA A 335 0.34 -26.48 -18.09
N ASP A 336 0.02 -27.44 -17.21
CA ASP A 336 -1.30 -28.01 -17.07
C ASP A 336 -2.17 -27.04 -16.26
N VAL A 337 -2.72 -26.05 -16.98
CA VAL A 337 -3.62 -24.99 -16.48
C VAL A 337 -4.86 -25.58 -15.77
N GLY A 338 -5.06 -26.90 -15.81
CA GLY A 338 -6.17 -27.62 -15.19
C GLY A 338 -6.00 -28.06 -13.74
N SER A 339 -4.80 -28.03 -13.13
CA SER A 339 -4.64 -28.49 -11.73
C SER A 339 -4.08 -27.40 -10.80
N LYS A 340 -4.98 -26.82 -10.00
CA LYS A 340 -4.73 -25.96 -8.84
C LYS A 340 -3.79 -24.76 -9.11
N THR A 341 -4.29 -23.74 -9.79
CA THR A 341 -3.66 -22.40 -9.90
C THR A 341 -4.19 -21.46 -8.82
N LYS A 342 -3.43 -20.43 -8.41
CA LYS A 342 -4.03 -19.28 -7.69
C LYS A 342 -4.66 -18.39 -8.75
N ARG A 343 -5.98 -18.24 -8.71
CA ARG A 343 -6.71 -17.27 -9.53
C ARG A 343 -6.65 -15.91 -8.90
N VAL A 344 -6.41 -14.86 -9.69
CA VAL A 344 -6.38 -13.50 -9.17
C VAL A 344 -7.30 -12.58 -9.95
N LEU A 345 -8.42 -12.13 -9.33
CA LEU A 345 -9.31 -11.00 -9.69
C LEU A 345 -10.69 -11.14 -9.00
N GLY A 346 -11.26 -10.04 -8.51
CA GLY A 346 -12.66 -9.93 -8.10
C GLY A 346 -13.17 -8.48 -8.09
N LEU A 347 -14.48 -8.28 -8.06
CA LEU A 347 -15.10 -6.95 -8.07
C LEU A 347 -15.72 -6.63 -6.71
N GLY A 348 -15.23 -5.60 -6.03
CA GLY A 348 -15.86 -5.02 -4.85
C GLY A 348 -16.80 -3.86 -5.22
N PHE A 349 -17.84 -3.62 -4.42
CA PHE A 349 -18.72 -2.46 -4.62
C PHE A 349 -18.64 -1.50 -3.44
N PHE A 350 -18.52 -0.20 -3.72
CA PHE A 350 -18.56 0.87 -2.73
C PHE A 350 -19.83 1.70 -2.92
N GLY A 351 -20.55 1.94 -1.81
CA GLY A 351 -21.81 2.69 -1.83
C GLY A 351 -21.65 4.12 -2.33
N ALA A 352 -22.78 4.75 -2.68
CA ALA A 352 -22.83 6.16 -3.10
C ALA A 352 -22.35 7.06 -1.95
N GLY A 353 -21.21 7.74 -2.14
CA GLY A 353 -20.73 8.79 -1.24
C GLY A 353 -21.36 10.14 -1.56
N ALA A 354 -21.38 11.07 -0.60
CA ALA A 354 -22.01 12.39 -0.72
C ALA A 354 -21.52 13.23 -1.93
N LEU A 355 -20.35 12.91 -2.51
CA LEU A 355 -19.75 13.61 -3.64
C LEU A 355 -20.00 12.94 -5.01
N VAL A 356 -20.54 11.71 -5.07
CA VAL A 356 -20.74 10.98 -6.32
C VAL A 356 -22.22 10.60 -6.46
N SER A 357 -22.93 11.26 -7.37
CA SER A 357 -24.35 11.02 -7.67
C SER A 357 -24.63 9.62 -8.26
N LEU A 358 -23.57 8.90 -8.65
CA LEU A 358 -23.59 7.57 -9.26
C LEU A 358 -22.86 6.53 -8.39
N PRO A 359 -23.19 5.24 -8.51
CA PRO A 359 -22.49 4.18 -7.79
C PRO A 359 -21.03 4.07 -8.20
N VAL A 360 -20.17 3.68 -7.26
CA VAL A 360 -18.75 3.48 -7.51
C VAL A 360 -18.40 2.00 -7.30
N ALA A 361 -17.93 1.34 -8.36
CA ALA A 361 -17.36 0.01 -8.24
C ALA A 361 -15.87 0.12 -7.91
N ALA A 362 -15.32 -0.92 -7.29
CA ALA A 362 -13.88 -1.09 -7.18
C ALA A 362 -13.47 -2.44 -7.72
N LEU A 363 -12.44 -2.46 -8.56
CA LEU A 363 -11.76 -3.70 -8.85
C LEU A 363 -10.84 -4.04 -7.68
N LEU A 364 -10.90 -5.28 -7.19
CA LEU A 364 -10.07 -5.79 -6.12
C LEU A 364 -9.33 -7.05 -6.60
N TRP A 365 -8.03 -7.09 -6.37
CA TRP A 365 -7.25 -8.30 -6.61
C TRP A 365 -7.38 -9.24 -5.43
N PHE A 366 -8.18 -10.31 -5.57
CA PHE A 366 -8.27 -11.41 -4.62
C PHE A 366 -7.57 -12.63 -5.17
N SER A 367 -6.75 -13.32 -4.38
CA SER A 367 -6.44 -14.73 -4.68
C SER A 367 -7.34 -15.67 -3.91
N GLU A 368 -7.70 -16.80 -4.52
CA GLU A 368 -8.50 -17.88 -3.91
C GLU A 368 -7.91 -18.47 -2.60
N THR A 369 -6.70 -18.09 -2.19
CA THR A 369 -6.00 -18.66 -1.02
C THR A 369 -5.27 -17.59 -0.20
N GLU A 370 -6.04 -16.72 0.47
CA GLU A 370 -5.52 -15.83 1.53
C GLU A 370 -4.50 -14.76 1.07
N LEU A 371 -4.93 -13.84 0.20
CA LEU A 371 -4.16 -12.62 -0.05
C LEU A 371 -4.92 -11.39 0.43
N ILE A 372 -4.15 -10.51 1.07
CA ILE A 372 -4.49 -9.11 1.32
C ILE A 372 -5.01 -8.49 0.01
N PRO A 373 -6.28 -8.06 -0.08
CA PRO A 373 -6.78 -7.35 -1.24
C PRO A 373 -5.97 -6.08 -1.41
N ALA A 374 -5.48 -5.77 -2.61
CA ALA A 374 -4.41 -4.77 -2.68
C ALA A 374 -4.28 -3.99 -3.96
N MET A 375 -5.30 -3.95 -4.78
CA MET A 375 -5.45 -2.84 -5.72
C MET A 375 -6.90 -2.47 -5.69
N MET A 376 -7.21 -1.24 -5.33
CA MET A 376 -8.54 -0.67 -5.46
C MET A 376 -8.48 0.41 -6.53
N LYS A 377 -8.84 0.03 -7.75
CA LYS A 377 -9.19 1.02 -8.77
C LYS A 377 -10.67 1.31 -8.61
N ARG A 378 -11.02 2.57 -8.33
CA ARG A 378 -12.42 3.00 -8.29
C ARG A 378 -12.88 3.33 -9.69
N PHE A 379 -14.09 2.89 -10.02
CA PHE A 379 -14.76 3.16 -11.27
C PHE A 379 -16.12 3.79 -11.00
N GLN A 380 -16.36 4.96 -11.58
CA GLN A 380 -17.71 5.51 -11.61
C GLN A 380 -18.55 4.65 -12.56
N VAL A 381 -19.68 4.11 -12.07
CA VAL A 381 -20.54 3.25 -12.87
C VAL A 381 -21.79 3.99 -13.32
N ARG A 382 -22.08 3.91 -14.62
CA ARG A 382 -23.11 4.71 -15.28
C ARG A 382 -24.55 4.22 -15.04
N ASP A 383 -24.76 2.94 -14.69
CA ASP A 383 -26.11 2.38 -14.49
C ASP A 383 -26.23 1.52 -13.21
N LYS A 384 -27.14 1.93 -12.32
CA LYS A 384 -27.53 1.19 -11.09
C LYS A 384 -28.23 -0.14 -11.41
N LYS A 385 -28.96 -0.21 -12.53
CA LYS A 385 -29.80 -1.36 -12.91
C LYS A 385 -28.97 -2.60 -13.21
N PHE A 386 -27.88 -2.46 -13.94
CA PHE A 386 -26.95 -3.54 -14.25
C PHE A 386 -26.42 -4.29 -13.03
N PHE A 387 -26.08 -3.60 -11.93
CA PHE A 387 -25.60 -4.28 -10.73
C PHE A 387 -26.70 -5.08 -10.06
N ASN A 388 -27.91 -4.54 -10.00
CA ASN A 388 -29.05 -5.27 -9.46
C ASN A 388 -29.34 -6.53 -10.30
N GLU A 389 -29.11 -6.47 -11.62
CA GLU A 389 -29.34 -7.58 -12.55
C GLU A 389 -28.19 -8.61 -12.59
N ASN A 390 -26.97 -8.22 -12.25
CA ASN A 390 -25.77 -9.06 -12.32
C ASN A 390 -25.17 -9.41 -10.94
N LYS A 391 -25.86 -9.06 -9.85
CA LYS A 391 -25.42 -9.29 -8.47
C LYS A 391 -25.06 -10.75 -8.17
N ASP A 392 -25.75 -11.69 -8.84
CA ASP A 392 -25.55 -13.13 -8.66
C ASP A 392 -24.50 -13.74 -9.60
N LYS A 393 -24.07 -12.98 -10.63
CA LYS A 393 -23.09 -13.43 -11.64
C LYS A 393 -21.69 -12.87 -11.42
N ILE A 394 -21.60 -11.74 -10.73
CA ILE A 394 -20.35 -11.08 -10.38
C ILE A 394 -20.02 -11.46 -8.93
N PRO A 395 -18.80 -11.90 -8.59
CA PRO A 395 -18.40 -12.08 -7.20
C PRO A 395 -18.40 -10.72 -6.49
N MET A 396 -19.56 -10.36 -5.90
CA MET A 396 -19.76 -9.09 -5.21
C MET A 396 -19.42 -9.25 -3.72
N VAL A 397 -18.38 -8.55 -3.27
CA VAL A 397 -18.12 -8.39 -1.84
C VAL A 397 -18.79 -7.10 -1.38
N ASN A 398 -19.72 -7.18 -0.42
CA ASN A 398 -20.27 -5.99 0.23
C ASN A 398 -19.19 -5.38 1.14
N MET A 399 -18.68 -4.23 0.71
CA MET A 399 -17.60 -3.51 1.39
C MET A 399 -18.08 -2.37 2.27
N GLN A 400 -19.39 -2.12 2.36
CA GLN A 400 -19.92 -1.08 3.24
C GLN A 400 -19.56 -1.41 4.69
N ASN A 401 -18.91 -0.46 5.37
CA ASN A 401 -18.48 -0.53 6.78
C ASN A 401 -17.40 -1.59 7.09
N LYS A 402 -16.70 -2.12 6.09
CA LYS A 402 -15.53 -2.97 6.30
C LYS A 402 -14.26 -2.21 5.94
N THR A 403 -13.40 -2.01 6.93
CA THR A 403 -12.03 -1.56 6.70
C THR A 403 -11.31 -2.60 5.86
N MET A 404 -10.39 -2.21 4.99
CA MET A 404 -9.54 -3.17 4.28
C MET A 404 -8.20 -2.55 4.01
N ILE A 405 -7.16 -3.36 4.08
CA ILE A 405 -5.89 -2.99 3.46
C ILE A 405 -6.10 -2.96 1.95
N THR A 406 -5.53 -1.98 1.27
CA THR A 406 -5.61 -1.83 -0.18
C THR A 406 -4.44 -1.00 -0.70
N SER A 407 -4.16 -1.06 -2.01
CA SER A 407 -3.35 -0.05 -2.69
C SER A 407 -4.25 0.92 -3.45
N VAL A 408 -4.11 2.20 -3.16
CA VAL A 408 -4.94 3.29 -3.67
C VAL A 408 -4.13 4.15 -4.63
N ALA A 409 -4.63 4.32 -5.86
CA ALA A 409 -4.09 5.32 -6.77
C ALA A 409 -4.54 6.72 -6.33
N LEU A 410 -3.60 7.66 -6.26
CA LEU A 410 -3.89 9.05 -5.89
C LEU A 410 -4.42 9.85 -7.08
N ASN A 411 -5.41 10.70 -6.84
CA ASN A 411 -5.82 11.71 -7.81
C ASN A 411 -4.66 12.69 -8.01
N LYS A 412 -4.06 12.66 -9.20
CA LYS A 412 -2.84 13.42 -9.51
C LYS A 412 -3.03 14.93 -9.35
N GLU A 413 -4.12 15.48 -9.86
CA GLU A 413 -4.39 16.92 -9.82
C GLU A 413 -4.54 17.42 -8.38
N LYS A 414 -5.40 16.78 -7.59
CA LYS A 414 -5.62 17.14 -6.18
C LYS A 414 -4.38 16.93 -5.33
N SER A 415 -3.63 15.85 -5.58
CA SER A 415 -2.38 15.58 -4.87
C SER A 415 -1.33 16.64 -5.18
N LEU A 416 -1.19 17.06 -6.44
CA LEU A 416 -0.27 18.13 -6.82
C LEU A 416 -0.69 19.48 -6.21
N ALA A 417 -1.99 19.79 -6.16
CA ALA A 417 -2.49 21.00 -5.51
C ALA A 417 -2.13 21.02 -4.02
N LEU A 418 -2.48 19.96 -3.28
CA LEU A 418 -2.20 19.88 -1.84
C LEU A 418 -0.69 19.82 -1.54
N SER A 419 0.09 19.11 -2.35
CA SER A 419 1.55 19.02 -2.17
C SER A 419 2.26 20.39 -2.30
N LYS A 420 1.66 21.34 -3.03
CA LYS A 420 2.16 22.73 -3.11
C LYS A 420 1.85 23.53 -1.86
N GLU A 421 0.77 23.21 -1.15
CA GLU A 421 0.40 23.84 0.13
C GLU A 421 1.32 23.39 1.27
N ILE A 422 1.89 22.18 1.17
CA ILE A 422 2.83 21.65 2.17
C ILE A 422 4.19 22.37 2.04
N PRO A 423 4.67 23.07 3.09
CA PRO A 423 5.97 23.75 3.08
C PRO A 423 7.12 22.77 2.81
N SER A 424 8.16 23.28 2.16
CA SER A 424 9.43 22.56 1.99
C SER A 424 10.38 22.91 3.14
N PHE A 425 11.36 22.05 3.48
CA PHE A 425 12.44 22.43 4.40
C PHE A 425 13.50 23.28 3.73
#